data_AF-A0AB74DWW5-F1
#
_entry.id   AF-A0AB74DWW5-F1
#
_cell.length_a   1.000
_cell.length_b   1.000
_cell.length_c   1.000
_cell.angle_alpha   90.00
_cell.angle_beta   90.00
_cell.angle_gamma   90.00
#
_symmetry.space_group_name_H-M   'P 1'
#
loop_
_entity.id
_entity.type
_entity.pdbx_description
1 polymer ?
#
loop_
_entity_poly.entity_id
_entity_poly.type
_entity_poly.pdbx_seq_one_letter_code
_entity_poly.pdbx_strand_id
1 'polypeptide(L)'
;MAKGAKEAAEQAGKKARQEFSKEASEQLAKHSDDVAKGVKDAARQGLTNQFVESSFDGNLIKEYVKDVKLNTNRNIPNNQIEELKNALRLREYEKLSPVEVAKHRAEFNRLKNSLIDEWELKTGQTWPTYSEDVIGKNGNVVRKAGSKYDAHHIIENSYGGNNEWWNIHPARFPNEHQAGIHRAGSPARELFN
;
A
#
# COMPACT_ATOMS: atom_id res chain seq x y z
N MET A 1 -51.49 -37.93 34.76
CA MET A 1 -50.35 -38.42 33.97
C MET A 1 -50.15 -37.70 32.61
N ALA A 2 -51.09 -36.89 32.10
CA ALA A 2 -51.00 -36.36 30.72
C ALA A 2 -50.24 -35.02 30.51
N LYS A 3 -49.94 -34.26 31.57
CA LYS A 3 -49.32 -32.92 31.43
C LYS A 3 -47.80 -32.97 31.19
N GLY A 4 -47.09 -33.89 31.84
CA GLY A 4 -45.62 -34.01 31.73
C GLY A 4 -45.12 -34.53 30.37
N ALA A 5 -45.90 -35.35 29.67
CA ALA A 5 -45.52 -35.89 28.36
C ALA A 5 -45.53 -34.82 27.26
N LYS A 6 -46.44 -33.83 27.34
CA LYS A 6 -46.54 -32.73 26.37
C LYS A 6 -45.39 -31.73 26.53
N GLU A 7 -45.01 -31.42 27.77
CA GLU A 7 -43.87 -30.53 28.06
C GLU A 7 -42.53 -31.16 27.65
N ALA A 8 -42.35 -32.47 27.84
CA ALA A 8 -41.16 -33.19 27.39
C ALA A 8 -41.03 -33.21 25.85
N ALA A 9 -42.15 -33.43 25.14
CA ALA A 9 -42.15 -33.42 23.67
C ALA A 9 -41.87 -32.01 23.10
N GLU A 10 -42.37 -30.95 23.74
CA GLU A 10 -42.12 -29.57 23.31
C GLU A 10 -40.67 -29.13 23.57
N GLN A 11 -40.09 -29.54 24.70
CA GLN A 11 -38.68 -29.28 25.01
C GLN A 11 -37.74 -30.04 24.08
N ALA A 12 -38.04 -31.30 23.76
CA ALA A 12 -37.27 -32.08 22.79
C ALA A 12 -37.32 -31.43 21.39
N GLY A 13 -38.49 -30.96 20.96
CA GLY A 13 -38.65 -30.26 19.67
C GLY A 13 -37.91 -28.93 19.59
N LYS A 14 -37.85 -28.15 20.68
CA LYS A 14 -37.07 -26.89 20.74
C LYS A 14 -35.57 -27.15 20.70
N LYS A 15 -35.09 -28.17 21.42
CA LYS A 15 -33.66 -28.53 21.45
C LYS A 15 -33.17 -29.03 20.09
N ALA A 16 -33.93 -29.90 19.43
CA ALA A 16 -33.60 -30.39 18.09
C ALA A 16 -33.52 -29.27 17.04
N ARG A 17 -34.41 -28.27 17.12
CA ARG A 17 -34.36 -27.09 16.21
C ARG A 17 -33.17 -26.18 16.47
N GLN A 18 -32.77 -26.01 17.73
CA GLN A 18 -31.60 -25.21 18.09
C GLN A 18 -30.29 -25.89 17.65
N GLU A 19 -30.17 -27.19 17.84
CA GLU A 19 -29.01 -27.97 17.39
C GLU A 19 -28.88 -27.93 15.87
N PHE A 20 -29.98 -28.15 15.14
CA PHE A 20 -30.00 -28.04 13.67
C PHE A 20 -29.62 -26.64 13.16
N SER A 21 -30.12 -25.58 13.80
CA SER A 21 -29.81 -24.19 13.43
C SER A 21 -28.32 -23.85 13.66
N LYS A 22 -27.75 -24.35 14.76
CA LYS A 22 -26.34 -24.14 15.09
C LYS A 22 -25.43 -24.91 14.12
N GLU A 23 -25.74 -26.16 13.82
CA GLU A 23 -24.97 -26.98 12.90
C GLU A 23 -24.98 -26.42 11.47
N ALA A 24 -26.15 -25.94 11.00
CA ALA A 24 -26.25 -25.26 9.70
C ALA A 24 -25.42 -23.97 9.64
N SER A 25 -25.40 -23.19 10.73
CA SER A 25 -24.60 -21.95 10.81
C SER A 25 -23.10 -22.23 10.83
N GLU A 26 -22.66 -23.26 11.57
CA GLU A 26 -21.26 -23.69 11.61
C GLU A 26 -20.78 -24.27 10.28
N GLN A 27 -21.63 -25.03 9.58
CA GLN A 27 -21.30 -25.52 8.23
C GLN A 27 -21.20 -24.39 7.20
N LEU A 28 -22.08 -23.39 7.28
CA LEU A 28 -22.04 -22.23 6.40
C LEU A 28 -20.78 -21.37 6.65
N ALA A 29 -20.40 -21.17 7.91
CA ALA A 29 -19.19 -20.43 8.28
C ALA A 29 -17.91 -21.12 7.80
N LYS A 30 -17.83 -22.46 7.91
CA LYS A 30 -16.70 -23.24 7.37
C LYS A 30 -16.62 -23.13 5.84
N HIS A 31 -17.77 -23.23 5.15
CA HIS A 31 -17.81 -23.09 3.70
C HIS A 31 -17.42 -21.68 3.22
N SER A 32 -17.79 -20.62 3.95
CA SER A 32 -17.39 -19.26 3.56
C SER A 32 -15.88 -19.03 3.67
N ASP A 33 -15.24 -19.60 4.70
CA ASP A 33 -13.78 -19.49 4.89
C ASP A 33 -13.02 -20.29 3.84
N ASP A 34 -13.48 -21.49 3.51
CA ASP A 34 -12.88 -22.34 2.48
C ASP A 34 -13.03 -21.73 1.07
N VAL A 35 -14.17 -21.10 0.77
CA VAL A 35 -14.36 -20.34 -0.47
C VAL A 35 -13.46 -19.11 -0.52
N ALA A 36 -13.36 -18.34 0.57
CA ALA A 36 -12.48 -17.18 0.63
C ALA A 36 -11.00 -17.55 0.48
N LYS A 37 -10.60 -18.71 1.03
CA LYS A 37 -9.26 -19.27 0.86
C LYS A 37 -9.02 -19.77 -0.57
N GLY A 38 -9.98 -20.48 -1.15
CA GLY A 38 -9.93 -20.96 -2.53
C GLY A 38 -9.80 -19.82 -3.56
N VAL A 39 -10.51 -18.70 -3.35
CA VAL A 39 -10.39 -17.50 -4.20
C VAL A 39 -9.01 -16.85 -4.07
N LYS A 40 -8.45 -16.76 -2.85
CA LYS A 40 -7.09 -16.25 -2.62
C LYS A 40 -6.02 -17.14 -3.25
N ASP A 41 -6.17 -18.46 -3.15
CA ASP A 41 -5.23 -19.42 -3.70
C ASP A 41 -5.32 -19.49 -5.23
N ALA A 42 -6.51 -19.39 -5.81
CA ALA A 42 -6.71 -19.29 -7.27
C ALA A 42 -6.17 -17.96 -7.83
N ALA A 43 -6.35 -16.83 -7.11
CA ALA A 43 -5.73 -15.56 -7.48
C ALA A 43 -4.19 -15.64 -7.42
N ARG A 44 -3.64 -16.33 -6.42
CA ARG A 44 -2.20 -16.63 -6.32
C ARG A 44 -1.69 -17.51 -7.47
N GLN A 45 -2.42 -18.55 -7.84
CA GLN A 45 -2.05 -19.45 -8.95
C GLN A 45 -2.19 -18.78 -10.33
N GLY A 46 -3.15 -17.87 -10.49
CA GLY A 46 -3.24 -17.02 -11.69
C GLY A 46 -2.04 -16.10 -11.86
N LEU A 47 -1.49 -15.57 -10.77
CA LEU A 47 -0.29 -14.72 -10.76
C LEU A 47 1.01 -15.49 -11.07
N THR A 48 1.08 -16.80 -10.77
CA THR A 48 2.32 -17.58 -10.96
C THR A 48 2.70 -17.82 -12.42
N ASN A 49 1.74 -17.78 -13.35
CA ASN A 49 2.01 -17.95 -14.80
C ASN A 49 2.42 -16.65 -15.51
N GLN A 50 2.57 -15.55 -14.79
CA GLN A 50 2.90 -14.23 -15.31
C GLN A 50 4.12 -13.60 -14.62
N PHE A 51 4.91 -14.40 -13.89
CA PHE A 51 6.17 -13.95 -13.31
C PHE A 51 7.19 -13.73 -14.43
N VAL A 52 7.37 -12.47 -14.80
CA VAL A 52 8.57 -12.01 -15.49
C VAL A 52 9.66 -11.94 -14.42
N GLU A 53 10.85 -12.47 -14.73
CA GLU A 53 12.00 -12.35 -13.84
C GLU A 53 12.31 -10.85 -13.68
N SER A 54 11.97 -10.28 -12.52
CA SER A 54 12.07 -8.83 -12.29
C SER A 54 13.51 -8.38 -12.49
N SER A 55 13.73 -7.39 -13.36
CA SER A 55 15.04 -6.79 -13.63
C SER A 55 15.64 -6.04 -12.44
N PHE A 56 14.89 -5.87 -11.36
CA PHE A 56 15.36 -5.21 -10.14
C PHE A 56 16.00 -6.17 -9.16
N ASP A 57 17.14 -5.75 -8.60
CA ASP A 57 17.74 -6.42 -7.44
C ASP A 57 16.80 -6.29 -6.23
N GLY A 58 16.13 -7.40 -5.91
CA GLY A 58 15.19 -7.48 -4.79
C GLY A 58 15.82 -7.21 -3.42
N ASN A 59 17.15 -7.34 -3.26
CA ASN A 59 17.84 -6.91 -2.04
C ASN A 59 18.02 -5.39 -2.04
N LEU A 60 18.44 -4.80 -3.16
CA LEU A 60 18.59 -3.35 -3.28
C LEU A 60 17.26 -2.61 -3.07
N ILE A 61 16.14 -3.15 -3.56
CA ILE A 61 14.80 -2.61 -3.28
C ILE A 61 14.48 -2.64 -1.78
N LYS A 62 14.80 -3.73 -1.09
CA LYS A 62 14.57 -3.82 0.37
C LYS A 62 15.42 -2.80 1.12
N GLU A 63 16.67 -2.61 0.71
CA GLU A 63 17.57 -1.61 1.29
C GLU A 63 17.04 -0.20 1.05
N TYR A 64 16.60 0.09 -0.16
CA TYR A 64 15.99 1.36 -0.51
C TYR A 64 14.72 1.65 0.29
N VAL A 65 13.79 0.69 0.41
CA VAL A 65 12.58 0.87 1.24
C VAL A 65 12.95 1.11 2.72
N LYS A 66 13.97 0.41 3.24
CA LYS A 66 14.50 0.68 4.60
C LYS A 66 15.08 2.09 4.69
N ASP A 67 15.85 2.52 3.69
CA ASP A 67 16.44 3.85 3.63
C ASP A 67 15.38 4.96 3.60
N VAL A 68 14.30 4.78 2.83
CA VAL A 68 13.15 5.72 2.83
C VAL A 68 12.54 5.84 4.23
N LYS A 69 12.32 4.71 4.93
CA LYS A 69 11.81 4.71 6.31
C LYS A 69 12.74 5.44 7.27
N LEU A 70 14.04 5.19 7.18
CA LEU A 70 15.05 5.80 8.05
C LEU A 70 15.15 7.31 7.82
N ASN A 71 15.20 7.77 6.56
CA ASN A 71 15.31 9.19 6.23
C ASN A 71 14.06 9.99 6.60
N THR A 72 12.87 9.38 6.53
CA THR A 72 11.60 10.07 6.81
C THR A 72 11.12 9.88 8.24
N ASN A 73 11.71 8.93 8.98
CA ASN A 73 11.20 8.46 10.27
C ASN A 73 9.70 8.11 10.23
N ARG A 74 9.26 7.51 9.10
CA ARG A 74 7.86 7.13 8.87
C ARG A 74 7.77 5.70 8.41
N ASN A 75 6.74 5.02 8.89
CA ASN A 75 6.49 3.65 8.48
C ASN A 75 5.86 3.59 7.08
N ILE A 76 6.16 2.51 6.37
CA ILE A 76 5.45 2.09 5.15
C ILE A 76 4.70 0.82 5.56
N PRO A 77 3.36 0.86 5.61
CA PRO A 77 2.54 -0.24 6.12
C PRO A 77 2.55 -1.44 5.16
N ASN A 78 2.21 -2.62 5.69
CA ASN A 78 2.32 -3.87 4.93
C ASN A 78 1.46 -3.89 3.66
N ASN A 79 0.26 -3.30 3.68
CA ASN A 79 -0.58 -3.21 2.48
C ASN A 79 0.10 -2.42 1.36
N GLN A 80 0.77 -1.31 1.68
CA GLN A 80 1.57 -0.56 0.71
C GLN A 80 2.75 -1.39 0.17
N ILE A 81 3.44 -2.12 1.04
CA ILE A 81 4.55 -3.00 0.65
C ILE A 81 4.09 -4.13 -0.27
N GLU A 82 2.93 -4.74 -0.03
CA GLU A 82 2.43 -5.82 -0.89
C GLU A 82 2.06 -5.31 -2.29
N GLU A 83 1.47 -4.12 -2.41
CA GLU A 83 1.22 -3.52 -3.74
C GLU A 83 2.52 -3.22 -4.49
N LEU A 84 3.53 -2.67 -3.81
CA LEU A 84 4.87 -2.46 -4.40
C LEU A 84 5.47 -3.77 -4.91
N LYS A 85 5.41 -4.83 -4.11
CA LYS A 85 5.90 -6.16 -4.52
C LYS A 85 5.13 -6.70 -5.72
N ASN A 86 3.81 -6.54 -5.74
CA ASN A 86 2.99 -7.01 -6.85
C ASN A 86 3.35 -6.27 -8.14
N ALA A 87 3.49 -4.94 -8.07
CA ALA A 87 3.91 -4.12 -9.19
C ALA A 87 5.26 -4.56 -9.77
N LEU A 88 6.26 -4.75 -8.91
CA LEU A 88 7.62 -5.17 -9.30
C LEU A 88 7.71 -6.60 -9.86
N ARG A 89 6.74 -7.47 -9.54
CA ARG A 89 6.64 -8.84 -10.08
C ARG A 89 5.94 -8.92 -11.43
N LEU A 90 4.97 -8.02 -11.64
CA LEU A 90 4.09 -8.04 -12.82
C LEU A 90 4.59 -7.15 -13.95
N ARG A 91 5.48 -6.20 -13.65
CA ARG A 91 5.93 -5.19 -14.60
C ARG A 91 7.41 -4.88 -14.41
N GLU A 92 8.10 -4.74 -15.53
CA GLU A 92 9.42 -4.13 -15.58
C GLU A 92 9.31 -2.60 -15.67
N TYR A 93 10.17 -1.90 -14.93
CA TYR A 93 10.26 -0.45 -14.97
C TYR A 93 11.59 -0.05 -15.59
N GLU A 94 11.52 0.60 -16.74
CA GLU A 94 12.67 1.06 -17.49
C GLU A 94 12.72 2.58 -17.51
N LYS A 95 13.93 3.12 -17.68
CA LYS A 95 14.16 4.55 -17.74
C LYS A 95 13.44 5.17 -18.94
N LEU A 96 12.53 6.09 -18.67
CA LEU A 96 11.74 6.78 -19.68
C LEU A 96 12.56 7.85 -20.41
N SER A 97 12.14 8.19 -21.63
CA SER A 97 12.68 9.35 -22.33
C SER A 97 12.30 10.67 -21.60
N PRO A 98 13.07 11.76 -21.77
CA PRO A 98 12.74 13.04 -21.13
C PRO A 98 11.32 13.55 -21.43
N VAL A 99 10.81 13.30 -22.65
CA VAL A 99 9.46 13.69 -23.07
C VAL A 99 8.40 12.88 -22.32
N GLU A 100 8.62 11.58 -22.14
CA GLU A 100 7.72 10.71 -21.37
C GLU A 100 7.75 11.03 -19.88
N VAL A 101 8.93 11.30 -19.31
CA VAL A 101 9.07 11.77 -17.92
C VAL A 101 8.27 13.04 -17.68
N ALA A 102 8.30 14.01 -18.62
CA ALA A 102 7.54 15.24 -18.52
C ALA A 102 6.03 15.00 -18.55
N LYS A 103 5.56 14.11 -19.45
CA LYS A 103 4.15 13.70 -19.51
C LYS A 103 3.70 13.01 -18.22
N HIS A 104 4.49 12.04 -17.74
CA HIS A 104 4.20 11.30 -16.52
C HIS A 104 4.16 12.22 -15.29
N ARG A 105 5.08 13.17 -15.20
CA ARG A 105 5.09 14.19 -14.13
C ARG A 105 3.87 15.10 -14.19
N ALA A 106 3.46 15.52 -15.39
CA ALA A 106 2.28 16.36 -15.57
C ALA A 106 1.01 15.64 -15.13
N GLU A 107 0.88 14.35 -15.45
CA GLU A 107 -0.19 13.49 -14.98
C GLU A 107 -0.16 13.33 -13.45
N PHE A 108 0.99 12.99 -12.87
CA PHE A 108 1.15 12.90 -11.43
C PHE A 108 0.71 14.17 -10.72
N ASN A 109 1.13 15.34 -11.21
CA ASN A 109 0.78 16.62 -10.60
C ASN A 109 -0.74 16.88 -10.58
N ARG A 110 -1.49 16.35 -11.55
CA ARG A 110 -2.96 16.41 -11.56
C ARG A 110 -3.59 15.49 -10.52
N LEU A 111 -3.03 14.29 -10.36
CA LEU A 111 -3.56 13.24 -9.47
C LEU A 111 -3.05 13.34 -8.03
N LYS A 112 -1.97 14.07 -7.78
CA LYS A 112 -1.22 14.04 -6.52
C LYS A 112 -2.09 14.19 -5.28
N ASN A 113 -3.03 15.14 -5.27
CA ASN A 113 -3.86 15.36 -4.09
C ASN A 113 -4.83 14.20 -3.83
N SER A 114 -5.46 13.66 -4.88
CA SER A 114 -6.34 12.49 -4.71
C SER A 114 -5.55 11.23 -4.30
N LEU A 115 -4.31 11.08 -4.78
CA LEU A 115 -3.44 9.98 -4.35
C LEU A 115 -3.02 10.12 -2.88
N ILE A 116 -2.82 11.35 -2.41
CA ILE A 116 -2.56 11.61 -0.98
C ILE A 116 -3.80 11.24 -0.16
N ASP A 117 -4.99 11.67 -0.56
CA ASP A 117 -6.23 11.37 0.15
C ASP A 117 -6.48 9.84 0.19
N GLU A 118 -6.21 9.14 -0.92
CA GLU A 118 -6.28 7.68 -0.97
C GLU A 118 -5.21 7.02 -0.09
N TRP A 119 -3.98 7.53 -0.09
CA TRP A 119 -2.91 7.04 0.77
C TRP A 119 -3.30 7.17 2.26
N GLU A 120 -3.85 8.31 2.67
CA GLU A 120 -4.32 8.51 4.05
C GLU A 120 -5.42 7.50 4.40
N LEU A 121 -6.41 7.32 3.51
CA LEU A 121 -7.50 6.36 3.69
C LEU A 121 -7.00 4.91 3.79
N LYS A 122 -6.11 4.48 2.88
CA LYS A 122 -5.64 3.08 2.77
C LYS A 122 -4.64 2.73 3.86
N THR A 123 -3.84 3.68 4.32
CA THR A 123 -2.82 3.44 5.34
C THR A 123 -3.30 3.74 6.75
N GLY A 124 -4.36 4.53 6.91
CA GLY A 124 -4.82 5.06 8.20
C GLY A 124 -3.87 6.08 8.81
N GLN A 125 -2.89 6.58 8.04
CA GLN A 125 -1.93 7.59 8.48
C GLN A 125 -2.36 8.97 7.97
N THR A 126 -1.93 10.03 8.66
CA THR A 126 -2.13 11.42 8.20
C THR A 126 -0.91 11.89 7.43
N TRP A 127 -1.14 12.53 6.28
CA TRP A 127 -0.08 13.15 5.49
C TRP A 127 0.48 14.37 6.21
N PRO A 128 1.79 14.39 6.53
CA PRO A 128 2.37 15.46 7.31
C PRO A 128 2.39 16.79 6.55
N THR A 129 2.25 17.87 7.31
CA THR A 129 2.33 19.26 6.82
C THR A 129 3.45 20.01 7.51
N TYR A 130 3.91 21.10 6.90
CA TYR A 130 4.88 22.00 7.53
C TYR A 130 4.20 22.82 8.62
N SER A 131 4.74 22.80 9.84
CA SER A 131 4.28 23.65 10.94
C SER A 131 4.70 25.11 10.79
N GLU A 132 5.75 25.36 10.00
CA GLU A 132 6.36 26.68 9.79
C GLU A 132 6.80 26.84 8.32
N ASP A 133 7.01 28.09 7.91
CA ASP A 133 7.59 28.38 6.60
C ASP A 133 9.02 27.80 6.53
N VAL A 134 9.32 27.05 5.48
CA VAL A 134 10.68 26.58 5.21
C VAL A 134 11.40 27.65 4.41
N ILE A 135 12.49 28.17 4.97
CA ILE A 135 13.31 29.20 4.35
C ILE A 135 14.46 28.54 3.58
N GLY A 136 14.58 28.88 2.30
CA GLY A 136 15.67 28.44 1.43
C GLY A 136 16.96 29.21 1.71
N LYS A 137 18.08 28.75 1.12
CA LYS A 137 19.41 29.37 1.30
C LYS A 137 19.46 30.86 0.95
N ASN A 138 18.59 31.31 0.05
CA ASN A 138 18.54 32.70 -0.41
C ASN A 138 17.56 33.57 0.42
N GLY A 139 17.08 33.09 1.57
CA GLY A 139 16.12 33.81 2.43
C GLY A 139 14.66 33.74 1.97
N ASN A 140 14.39 33.20 0.77
CA ASN A 140 13.02 33.05 0.26
C ASN A 140 12.29 31.87 0.91
N VAL A 141 10.98 32.01 1.12
CA VAL A 141 10.11 30.90 1.53
C VAL A 141 9.98 29.90 0.38
N VAL A 142 10.41 28.66 0.61
CA VAL A 142 10.35 27.57 -0.39
C VAL A 142 9.23 26.56 -0.13
N ARG A 143 8.71 26.50 1.11
CA ARG A 143 7.47 25.80 1.49
C ARG A 143 6.75 26.64 2.53
N LYS A 144 5.44 26.73 2.43
CA LYS A 144 4.61 27.50 3.36
C LYS A 144 4.16 26.64 4.53
N ALA A 145 3.99 27.22 5.71
CA ALA A 145 3.27 26.58 6.81
C ALA A 145 1.89 26.10 6.33
N GLY A 146 1.47 24.94 6.79
CA GLY A 146 0.25 24.25 6.35
C GLY A 146 0.36 23.49 5.03
N SER A 147 1.40 23.72 4.21
CA SER A 147 1.58 22.93 3.00
C SER A 147 1.94 21.48 3.31
N LYS A 148 1.52 20.54 2.45
CA LYS A 148 1.84 19.12 2.59
C LYS A 148 3.32 18.86 2.29
N TYR A 149 3.90 17.85 2.93
CA TYR A 149 5.23 17.36 2.55
C TYR A 149 5.23 16.85 1.12
N ASP A 150 6.41 16.79 0.51
CA ASP A 150 6.53 16.36 -0.89
C ASP A 150 6.08 14.89 -1.00
N ALA A 151 5.33 14.58 -2.06
CA ALA A 151 4.98 13.22 -2.41
C ALA A 151 6.11 12.61 -3.23
N HIS A 152 6.92 11.79 -2.57
CA HIS A 152 8.05 11.11 -3.19
C HIS A 152 7.58 9.76 -3.75
N HIS A 153 7.86 9.51 -5.02
CA HIS A 153 7.60 8.21 -5.63
C HIS A 153 8.59 7.16 -5.12
N ILE A 154 8.11 5.99 -4.69
CA ILE A 154 8.99 4.88 -4.31
C ILE A 154 9.64 4.31 -5.56
N ILE A 155 8.86 3.87 -6.55
CA ILE A 155 9.36 3.59 -7.91
C ILE A 155 9.36 4.92 -8.67
N GLU A 156 10.54 5.44 -9.00
CA GLU A 156 10.69 6.83 -9.47
C GLU A 156 9.90 7.13 -10.76
N ASN A 157 9.45 8.39 -10.85
CA ASN A 157 8.78 8.93 -12.05
C ASN A 157 9.65 8.81 -13.32
N SER A 158 10.97 8.84 -13.18
CA SER A 158 11.95 8.66 -14.27
C SER A 158 11.90 7.25 -14.87
N TYR A 159 11.37 6.27 -14.15
CA TYR A 159 11.22 4.87 -14.58
C TYR A 159 9.75 4.49 -14.84
N GLY A 160 8.86 5.49 -14.92
CA GLY A 160 7.44 5.25 -15.15
C GLY A 160 6.72 4.54 -14.01
N GLY A 161 7.23 4.71 -12.78
CA GLY A 161 6.58 4.22 -11.58
C GLY A 161 5.15 4.72 -11.46
N ASN A 162 4.21 3.82 -11.14
CA ASN A 162 2.78 4.11 -11.26
C ASN A 162 2.35 5.34 -10.42
N ASN A 163 1.37 6.09 -10.93
CA ASN A 163 0.72 7.18 -10.19
C ASN A 163 -0.39 6.61 -9.30
N GLU A 164 0.01 5.87 -8.27
CA GLU A 164 -0.87 5.12 -7.38
C GLU A 164 -0.55 5.46 -5.93
N TRP A 165 -1.55 5.35 -5.04
CA TRP A 165 -1.39 5.65 -3.61
C TRP A 165 -0.24 4.86 -3.00
N TRP A 166 -0.09 3.59 -3.37
CA TRP A 166 0.94 2.71 -2.81
C TRP A 166 2.35 3.06 -3.30
N ASN A 167 2.48 3.85 -4.37
CA ASN A 167 3.76 4.25 -4.92
C ASN A 167 4.22 5.64 -4.45
N ILE A 168 3.52 6.28 -3.50
CA ILE A 168 3.95 7.56 -2.90
C ILE A 168 4.24 7.44 -1.41
N HIS A 169 5.17 8.26 -0.93
CA HIS A 169 5.53 8.38 0.48
C HIS A 169 5.83 9.84 0.85
N PRO A 170 5.35 10.35 1.99
CA PRO A 170 5.62 11.72 2.40
C PRO A 170 7.08 11.93 2.83
N ALA A 171 7.76 12.86 2.16
CA ALA A 171 9.13 13.24 2.47
C ALA A 171 9.27 14.77 2.57
N ARG A 172 9.82 15.24 3.69
CA ARG A 172 10.07 16.66 3.96
C ARG A 172 11.18 17.21 3.05
N PHE A 173 10.93 18.38 2.48
CA PHE A 173 11.94 19.15 1.77
C PHE A 173 12.90 19.87 2.74
N PRO A 174 14.20 20.01 2.40
CA PRO A 174 14.92 19.17 1.43
C PRO A 174 15.49 17.90 2.08
N ASN A 175 15.60 17.86 3.41
CA ASN A 175 16.48 16.94 4.14
C ASN A 175 16.04 15.48 4.10
N GLU A 176 14.75 15.19 4.07
CA GLU A 176 14.30 13.80 3.96
C GLU A 176 14.24 13.38 2.48
N HIS A 177 13.78 14.29 1.60
CA HIS A 177 13.54 14.00 0.19
C HIS A 177 14.83 14.09 -0.65
N GLN A 178 15.29 15.30 -0.95
CA GLN A 178 16.39 15.55 -1.89
C GLN A 178 17.76 15.25 -1.28
N ALA A 179 17.97 15.65 -0.03
CA ALA A 179 19.22 15.45 0.71
C ALA A 179 19.25 14.15 1.54
N GLY A 180 18.11 13.44 1.63
CA GLY A 180 17.99 12.18 2.36
C GLY A 180 17.92 11.01 1.39
N ILE A 181 16.73 10.75 0.85
CA ILE A 181 16.47 9.63 -0.06
C ILE A 181 17.34 9.71 -1.32
N HIS A 182 17.45 10.88 -1.95
CA HIS A 182 18.28 11.08 -3.16
C HIS A 182 19.71 11.58 -2.87
N ARG A 183 20.25 11.36 -1.67
CA ARG A 183 21.66 11.72 -1.37
C ARG A 183 22.65 10.92 -2.22
N ALA A 184 23.89 11.39 -2.32
CA ALA A 184 24.94 10.67 -3.01
C ALA A 184 25.20 9.30 -2.35
N GLY A 185 25.32 8.24 -3.16
CA GLY A 185 25.52 6.87 -2.68
C GLY A 185 24.32 6.24 -1.97
N SER A 186 23.12 6.82 -2.09
CA SER A 186 21.92 6.18 -1.55
C SER A 186 21.48 4.98 -2.41
N PRO A 187 20.77 4.01 -1.81
CA PRO A 187 20.17 2.91 -2.58
C PRO A 187 19.26 3.41 -3.72
N ALA A 188 18.58 4.55 -3.54
CA ALA A 188 17.75 5.15 -4.59
C ALA A 188 18.58 5.51 -5.84
N ARG A 189 19.76 6.11 -5.65
CA ARG A 189 20.69 6.49 -6.73
C ARG A 189 21.31 5.29 -7.43
N GLU A 190 21.47 4.18 -6.73
CA GLU A 190 21.95 2.93 -7.30
C GLU A 190 20.85 2.22 -8.11
N LEU A 191 19.62 2.21 -7.57
CA LEU A 191 18.46 1.58 -8.17
C LEU A 191 17.94 2.33 -9.41
N PHE A 192 18.03 3.67 -9.41
CA PHE A 192 17.46 4.55 -10.43
C PHE A 192 18.52 5.47 -11.07
N ASN A 193 19.56 4.87 -11.64
CA ASN A 193 20.70 5.59 -12.25
C ASN A 193 20.54 5.94 -13.74
#